data_AF-A0A8X6FJB9-F1
#
_entry.id   AF-A0A8X6FJB9-F1
#
_cell.length_a   1.000
_cell.length_b   1.000
_cell.length_c   1.000
_cell.angle_alpha   90.00
_cell.angle_beta   90.00
_cell.angle_gamma   90.00
#
_symmetry.space_group_name_H-M   'P 1'
#
loop_
_entity.id
_entity.type
_entity.pdbx_description
1 polymer ?
#
loop_
_entity_poly.entity_id
_entity_poly.type
_entity_poly.pdbx_seq_one_letter_code
_entity_poly.pdbx_strand_id
1 'polypeptide(L)'
;MQDGATPHIGHQVKALLSTNFDDNRAPSKHFLDAWPSHSPHLSPSDFWLCGFLKDHVYRGVIRTLPDLKAIIIRHVAEIPREFHRATIKTL
;
A
#
# COMPACT_ATOMS: atom_id res chain seq x y z
N MET A 1 1.15 -5.77 1.89
CA MET A 1 2.62 -5.79 1.68
C MET A 1 3.09 -4.38 1.92
N GLN A 2 4.07 -4.19 2.79
CA GLN A 2 4.65 -2.88 3.13
C GLN A 2 6.06 -2.83 2.53
N ASP A 3 6.52 -1.65 2.11
CA ASP A 3 7.85 -1.49 1.55
C ASP A 3 8.92 -1.44 2.67
N GLY A 4 10.19 -1.58 2.26
CA GLY A 4 11.34 -1.59 3.16
C GLY A 4 11.82 -0.20 3.61
N ALA A 5 11.01 0.86 3.54
CA ALA A 5 11.50 2.20 3.87
C ALA A 5 11.90 2.30 5.36
N THR A 6 12.88 3.15 5.68
CA THR A 6 13.47 3.27 7.03
C THR A 6 12.45 3.38 8.17
N PRO A 7 11.35 4.14 8.06
CA PRO A 7 10.32 4.20 9.10
C PRO A 7 9.60 2.86 9.33
N HIS A 8 9.52 2.01 8.32
CA HIS A 8 8.79 0.75 8.30
C HIS A 8 9.61 -0.44 8.84
N ILE A 9 10.93 -0.35 8.83
CA ILE A 9 11.85 -1.39 9.34
C ILE A 9 12.38 -1.10 10.76
N GLY A 10 11.90 -0.03 11.40
CA GLY A 10 12.33 0.35 12.75
C GLY A 10 12.03 -0.73 13.80
N HIS A 11 12.89 -0.81 14.83
CA HIS A 11 12.79 -1.84 15.88
C HIS A 11 11.41 -1.89 16.54
N GLN A 12 10.81 -0.72 16.82
CA GLN A 12 9.47 -0.63 17.42
C GLN A 12 8.39 -1.20 16.50
N VAL A 13 8.49 -0.93 15.20
CA VAL A 13 7.55 -1.45 14.18
C VAL A 13 7.70 -2.96 14.04
N LYS A 14 8.94 -3.46 13.96
CA LYS A 14 9.24 -4.91 13.92
C LYS A 14 8.67 -5.63 15.15
N ALA A 15 8.88 -5.07 16.35
CA ALA A 15 8.34 -5.62 17.59
C ALA A 15 6.79 -5.64 17.59
N LEU A 16 6.15 -4.54 17.20
CA LEU A 16 4.69 -4.45 17.12
C LEU A 16 4.12 -5.47 16.13
N LEU A 17 4.74 -5.64 14.96
CA LEU A 17 4.31 -6.63 13.98
C LEU A 17 4.46 -8.06 14.50
N SER A 18 5.57 -8.39 15.18
CA SER A 18 5.77 -9.72 15.77
C SER A 18 4.81 -10.05 16.91
N THR A 19 4.27 -9.04 17.61
CA THR A 19 3.28 -9.26 18.68
C THR A 19 1.87 -9.45 18.14
N ASN A 20 1.52 -8.80 17.03
CA ASN A 20 0.16 -8.80 16.50
C ASN A 20 -0.10 -9.86 15.42
N PHE A 21 0.95 -10.45 14.85
CA PHE A 21 0.86 -11.45 13.79
C PHE A 21 1.76 -12.65 14.11
N ASP A 22 1.25 -13.87 13.89
CA ASP A 22 2.07 -15.08 13.94
C ASP A 22 3.26 -14.96 12.98
N ASP A 23 4.41 -15.55 13.31
CA ASP A 23 5.66 -15.46 12.53
C ASP A 23 5.47 -15.84 11.04
N ASN A 24 4.47 -16.69 10.74
CA ASN A 24 4.10 -17.12 9.38
C ASN A 24 3.09 -16.20 8.66
N ARG A 25 2.52 -15.21 9.35
CA ARG A 25 1.47 -14.28 8.84
C ARG A 25 1.86 -12.82 8.94
N ALA A 26 2.81 -12.47 9.79
CA ALA A 26 3.50 -11.20 9.69
C ALA A 26 4.12 -11.11 8.29
N PRO A 27 4.28 -9.91 7.68
CA PRO A 27 5.32 -9.72 6.67
C PRO A 27 6.63 -10.03 7.40
N SER A 28 6.98 -11.31 7.39
CA SER A 28 7.98 -11.89 8.26
C SER A 28 9.29 -11.19 7.95
N LYS A 29 10.23 -11.25 8.89
CA LYS A 29 11.61 -10.76 8.77
C LYS A 29 12.21 -10.87 7.35
N HIS A 30 11.87 -11.93 6.61
CA HIS A 30 12.25 -12.16 5.21
C HIS A 30 11.70 -11.14 4.20
N PHE A 31 10.56 -10.51 4.44
CA PHE A 31 9.94 -9.52 3.56
C PHE A 31 10.47 -8.10 3.79
N LEU A 32 10.71 -7.74 5.06
CA LEU A 32 11.31 -6.45 5.43
C LEU A 32 12.79 -6.35 5.05
N ASP A 33 13.52 -7.47 5.09
CA ASP A 33 14.95 -7.51 4.77
C ASP A 33 15.23 -7.87 3.28
N ALA A 34 14.25 -8.38 2.51
CA ALA A 34 14.42 -8.74 1.09
C ALA A 34 14.01 -7.65 0.08
N TRP A 35 13.50 -6.50 0.51
CA TRP A 35 13.20 -5.41 -0.42
C TRP A 35 14.51 -4.80 -0.94
N PRO A 36 14.75 -4.76 -2.26
CA PRO A 36 15.87 -4.02 -2.78
C PRO A 36 15.71 -2.54 -2.44
N SER A 37 16.83 -1.90 -2.06
CA SER A 37 16.86 -0.45 -1.81
C SER A 37 16.25 0.31 -2.99
N HIS A 38 15.40 1.31 -2.72
CA HIS A 38 14.74 2.14 -3.73
C HIS A 38 13.76 1.42 -4.67
N SER A 39 12.99 0.44 -4.18
CA SER A 39 11.88 -0.17 -4.95
C SER A 39 10.47 0.21 -4.47
N PRO A 40 10.06 1.49 -4.59
CA PRO A 40 8.69 1.95 -4.30
C PRO A 40 7.65 1.45 -5.33
N HIS A 41 8.05 0.59 -6.28
CA HIS A 41 7.18 0.08 -7.36
C HIS A 41 6.85 -1.40 -7.23
N LEU A 42 7.38 -2.09 -6.21
CA LEU A 42 7.19 -3.54 -6.07
C LEU A 42 6.02 -3.93 -5.17
N SER A 43 5.42 -2.98 -4.45
CA SER A 43 4.18 -3.28 -3.72
C SER A 43 3.01 -3.21 -4.73
N PRO A 44 2.14 -4.25 -4.80
CA PRO A 44 0.96 -4.22 -5.65
C PRO A 44 0.07 -2.99 -5.41
N SER A 45 0.05 -2.48 -4.18
CA SER A 45 -0.69 -1.27 -3.80
C SER A 45 -0.05 -0.01 -4.40
N ASP A 46 1.27 0.12 -4.31
CA ASP A 46 1.98 1.31 -4.81
C ASP A 46 2.00 1.39 -6.33
N PHE A 47 2.00 0.25 -7.02
CA PHE A 47 1.90 0.23 -8.47
C PHE A 47 0.45 0.45 -8.94
N TRP A 48 -0.49 -0.39 -8.50
CA TRP A 48 -1.83 -0.40 -9.05
C TRP A 48 -2.77 0.61 -8.39
N LEU A 49 -2.88 0.61 -7.05
CA LEU A 49 -3.84 1.47 -6.36
C LEU A 49 -3.43 2.94 -6.47
N CYS A 50 -2.16 3.26 -6.23
CA CYS A 50 -1.67 4.63 -6.39
C CYS A 50 -1.75 5.10 -7.86
N GLY A 51 -1.46 4.22 -8.83
CA GLY A 51 -1.62 4.54 -10.25
C GLY A 51 -3.08 4.82 -10.63
N PHE A 52 -4.00 3.92 -10.25
CA PHE A 52 -5.43 4.04 -10.47
C PHE A 52 -5.99 5.33 -9.84
N LEU A 53 -5.68 5.59 -8.57
CA LEU A 53 -6.17 6.78 -7.87
C LEU A 53 -5.61 8.05 -8.48
N LYS A 54 -4.33 8.11 -8.87
CA LYS A 54 -3.78 9.29 -9.56
C LYS A 54 -4.52 9.57 -10.86
N ASP A 55 -4.79 8.54 -11.67
CA ASP A 55 -5.50 8.68 -12.93
C ASP A 55 -6.96 9.16 -12.75
N HIS A 56 -7.62 8.80 -11.65
CA HIS A 56 -9.03 9.15 -11.43
C HIS A 56 -9.22 10.45 -10.64
N VAL A 57 -8.38 10.68 -9.62
CA VAL A 57 -8.47 11.84 -8.73
C VAL A 57 -8.06 13.12 -9.46
N TYR A 58 -7.00 13.08 -10.29
CA TYR A 58 -6.46 14.28 -10.96
C TYR A 58 -7.19 14.67 -12.26
N ARG A 59 -8.24 13.96 -12.67
CA ARG A 59 -9.09 14.36 -13.81
C ARG A 59 -9.96 15.59 -13.50
N GLY A 60 -10.18 15.89 -12.22
CA GLY A 60 -10.97 17.04 -11.77
C GLY A 60 -10.11 18.15 -11.14
N VAL A 61 -10.70 19.33 -11.00
CA VAL A 61 -10.07 20.43 -10.25
C VAL A 61 -10.29 20.18 -8.76
N ILE A 62 -9.20 19.99 -8.02
CA ILE A 62 -9.19 19.80 -6.58
C ILE A 62 -8.76 21.11 -5.94
N ARG A 63 -9.63 21.71 -5.11
CA ARG A 63 -9.39 23.04 -4.53
C ARG A 63 -9.00 22.99 -3.07
N THR A 64 -9.43 21.95 -2.35
CA THR A 64 -9.20 21.84 -0.92
C THR A 64 -8.82 20.42 -0.50
N LEU A 65 -8.20 20.30 0.67
CA LEU A 65 -7.85 19.01 1.26
C LEU A 65 -9.08 18.14 1.59
N PRO A 66 -10.21 18.69 2.10
CA PRO A 66 -11.45 17.94 2.23
C PRO A 66 -11.97 17.37 0.91
N ASP A 67 -11.92 18.14 -0.18
CA ASP A 67 -12.36 17.67 -1.50
C ASP A 67 -11.49 16.50 -1.97
N LEU A 68 -10.17 16.62 -1.81
CA LEU A 68 -9.22 15.56 -2.14
C LEU A 68 -9.56 14.27 -1.38
N LYS A 69 -9.77 14.36 -0.06
CA LYS A 69 -10.14 13.21 0.77
C LYS A 69 -11.45 12.57 0.32
N ALA A 70 -12.46 13.39 0.04
CA ALA A 70 -13.77 12.90 -0.40
C ALA A 70 -13.68 12.16 -1.75
N ILE A 71 -12.93 12.70 -2.70
CA ILE A 71 -12.71 12.10 -4.03
C ILE A 71 -11.95 10.78 -3.91
N ILE A 72 -10.89 10.72 -3.08
CA ILE A 72 -10.14 9.48 -2.82
C ILE A 72 -11.07 8.41 -2.22
N ILE A 73 -11.84 8.75 -1.17
CA ILE A 73 -12.76 7.82 -0.52
C ILE A 73 -13.78 7.26 -1.52
N ARG A 74 -14.35 8.13 -2.37
CA ARG A 74 -15.31 7.73 -3.39
C ARG A 74 -14.70 6.73 -4.38
N HIS A 75 -13.55 7.05 -4.97
CA HIS A 75 -12.92 6.17 -5.96
C HIS A 75 -12.43 4.86 -5.36
N VAL A 76 -11.98 4.85 -4.09
CA VAL A 76 -11.67 3.61 -3.39
C VAL A 76 -12.92 2.75 -3.19
N ALA A 77 -14.07 3.36 -2.88
CA ALA A 77 -15.33 2.63 -2.72
C ALA A 77 -15.88 2.05 -4.04
N GLU A 78 -15.51 2.64 -5.17
CA GLU A 78 -15.89 2.18 -6.51
C GLU A 78 -15.04 1.00 -7.00
N ILE A 79 -13.90 0.71 -6.37
CA ILE A 79 -13.03 -0.40 -6.76
C ILE A 79 -13.76 -1.74 -6.53
N PRO A 80 -13.97 -2.53 -7.59
CA PRO A 80 -14.60 -3.84 -7.43
C PRO A 80 -13.74 -4.80 -6.61
N ARG A 81 -14.38 -5.64 -5.77
CA ARG A 81 -13.68 -6.53 -4.84
C ARG A 81 -12.77 -7.55 -5.55
N GLU A 82 -13.03 -7.87 -6.81
CA GLU A 82 -12.19 -8.72 -7.65
C GLU A 82 -10.81 -8.12 -7.94
N PHE A 83 -10.71 -6.78 -8.03
CA PHE A 83 -9.44 -6.10 -8.26
C PHE A 83 -8.50 -6.23 -7.06
N HIS A 84 -9.03 -6.35 -5.84
CA HIS A 84 -8.21 -6.57 -4.64
C HIS A 84 -7.48 -7.93 -4.65
N ARG A 85 -8.01 -8.93 -5.38
CA ARG A 85 -7.44 -10.28 -5.47
C ARG A 85 -6.49 -10.48 -6.66
N ALA A 86 -6.68 -9.73 -7.74
CA ALA A 86 -5.86 -9.84 -8.94
C ALA A 86 -4.43 -9.30 -8.72
N THR A 87 -4.28 -8.21 -7.96
CA THR A 87 -2.98 -7.57 -7.69
C THR A 87 -2.06 -8.42 -6.82
N ILE A 88 -2.61 -9.32 -5.99
CA ILE A 88 -1.82 -10.23 -5.13
C ILE A 88 -1.29 -11.43 -5.93
N LYS A 89 -1.88 -11.76 -7.08
CA LYS A 89 -1.55 -12.95 -7.89
C LYS A 89 -0.60 -12.70 -9.06
N THR A 90 -0.26 -11.44 -9.34
CA THR A 90 0.45 -11.06 -10.57
C THR A 90 1.94 -10.72 -10.33
N LEU A 91 2.47 -11.06 -9.15
CA LEU A 91 3.89 -11.02 -8.80
C LEU A 91 4.30 -12.35 -8.16
#